data_AF-A0A060W3W7-F1
#
_entry.id   AF-A0A060W3W7-F1
#
_cell.length_a   1.000
_cell.length_b   1.000
_cell.length_c   1.000
_cell.angle_alpha   90.00
_cell.angle_beta   90.00
_cell.angle_gamma   90.00
#
_symmetry.space_group_name_H-M   'P 1'
#
loop_
_entity.id
_entity.type
_entity.pdbx_description
1 polymer ?
#
loop_
_entity_poly.entity_id
_entity_poly.type
_entity_poly.pdbx_seq_one_letter_code
_entity_poly.pdbx_strand_id
1 'polypeptide(L)'
;MEWIFLVNRFSISLLLIQPLTLSLSAFTLSLTLAHSLFSLSPALSGLDCSQRQGVEELISAVPCRFDHAALFPFLQKQTLQHRMNDSFSCLGWFSPGQVFVLDEYCARYGVRGCHRHLSYLQDLMEYSGNNVLVDPTLLHYSYAFCASHIHGNRPDGMGTVTEEEREQFEDIRGRLLSLLDNQIIHFRYCFPFGRPDGALKATLSLLERVCCA
;
A
#
# COMPACT_ATOMS: atom_id res chain seq x y z
N MET A 1 2.95 25.01 1.91
CA MET A 1 3.98 24.01 2.25
C MET A 1 4.10 23.73 3.75
N GLU A 2 3.30 24.34 4.63
CA GLU A 2 3.37 24.08 6.09
C GLU A 2 2.41 22.99 6.61
N TRP A 3 1.37 22.63 5.86
CA TRP A 3 0.37 21.64 6.28
C TRP A 3 0.92 20.21 6.39
N ILE A 4 1.93 19.85 5.61
CA ILE A 4 2.55 18.51 5.62
C ILE A 4 3.40 18.29 6.88
N PHE A 5 3.98 19.34 7.46
CA PHE A 5 4.70 19.24 8.73
C PHE A 5 3.76 19.14 9.94
N LEU A 6 2.55 19.73 9.87
CA LEU A 6 1.60 19.67 10.98
C LEU A 6 0.96 18.28 11.13
N VAL A 7 0.68 17.59 10.02
CA VAL A 7 0.19 16.20 10.04
C VAL A 7 1.25 15.24 10.59
N ASN A 8 2.53 15.46 10.25
CA ASN A 8 3.63 14.58 10.67
C ASN A 8 4.02 14.77 12.14
N ARG A 9 3.85 15.98 12.71
CA ARG A 9 4.11 16.23 14.15
C ARG A 9 2.98 15.73 15.05
N PHE A 10 1.73 15.75 14.59
CA PHE A 10 0.59 15.17 15.33
C PHE A 10 0.66 13.64 15.38
N SER A 11 1.21 12.99 14.35
CA SER A 11 1.29 11.52 14.28
C SER A 11 2.30 10.92 15.28
N ILE A 12 3.38 11.64 15.61
CA ILE A 12 4.43 11.13 16.53
C ILE A 12 4.04 11.35 18.00
N SER A 13 3.34 12.42 18.33
CA SER A 13 2.88 12.68 19.71
C SER A 13 1.67 11.83 20.13
N LEU A 14 0.87 11.29 19.19
CA LEU A 14 -0.25 10.39 19.50
C LEU A 14 0.20 8.95 19.82
N LEU A 15 1.33 8.50 19.28
CA LEU A 15 1.86 7.14 19.42
C LEU A 15 2.26 6.78 20.87
N LEU A 16 2.42 7.75 21.77
CA LEU A 16 2.81 7.51 23.18
C LEU A 16 1.64 7.52 24.17
N ILE A 17 0.41 7.86 23.75
CA ILE A 17 -0.77 7.96 24.64
C ILE A 17 -1.87 6.94 24.28
N GLN A 18 -1.81 6.29 23.12
CA GLN A 18 -2.89 5.42 22.61
C GLN A 18 -2.97 3.94 23.08
N PRO A 19 -2.02 3.30 23.78
CA PRO A 19 -2.11 1.84 23.97
C PRO A 19 -3.27 1.40 24.88
N LEU A 20 -3.88 2.31 25.65
CA LEU A 20 -4.98 1.99 26.57
C LEU A 20 -6.38 2.32 26.03
N THR A 21 -6.52 3.14 24.98
CA THR A 21 -7.83 3.49 24.39
C THR A 21 -8.16 2.67 23.13
N LEU A 22 -7.15 2.10 22.46
CA LEU A 22 -7.31 1.25 21.27
C LEU A 22 -7.91 -0.13 21.57
N SER A 23 -7.80 -0.65 22.80
CA SER A 23 -8.35 -1.98 23.13
C SER A 23 -9.89 -2.00 23.18
N LEU A 24 -10.51 -0.90 23.61
CA LEU A 24 -11.97 -0.74 23.69
C LEU A 24 -12.60 -0.42 22.33
N SER A 25 -11.91 0.36 21.47
CA SER A 25 -12.37 0.63 20.10
C SER A 25 -12.20 -0.59 19.18
N ALA A 26 -11.13 -1.37 19.32
CA ALA A 26 -10.93 -2.62 18.58
C ALA A 26 -11.99 -3.69 18.93
N PHE A 27 -12.46 -3.70 20.18
CA PHE A 27 -13.53 -4.59 20.62
C PHE A 27 -14.89 -4.22 20.02
N THR A 28 -15.19 -2.92 19.95
CA THR A 28 -16.44 -2.41 19.33
C THR A 28 -16.43 -2.49 17.80
N LEU A 29 -15.28 -2.29 17.15
CA LEU A 29 -15.08 -2.54 15.71
C LEU A 29 -15.23 -4.03 15.36
N SER A 30 -14.73 -4.95 16.20
CA SER A 30 -14.94 -6.39 15.98
C SER A 30 -16.40 -6.80 16.10
N LEU A 31 -17.16 -6.21 17.03
CA LEU A 31 -18.58 -6.49 17.21
C LEU A 31 -19.43 -5.94 16.06
N THR A 32 -19.09 -4.75 15.56
CA THR A 32 -19.78 -4.11 14.42
C THR A 32 -19.47 -4.80 13.10
N LEU A 33 -18.24 -5.29 12.89
CA LEU A 33 -17.87 -6.09 11.71
C LEU A 33 -18.54 -7.48 11.72
N ALA A 34 -18.71 -8.09 12.90
CA ALA A 34 -19.50 -9.31 13.06
C ALA A 34 -20.99 -9.09 12.78
N HIS A 35 -21.56 -7.97 13.23
CA HIS A 35 -22.96 -7.60 12.96
C HIS A 35 -23.20 -7.24 11.48
N SER A 36 -22.25 -6.60 10.81
CA SER A 36 -22.36 -6.30 9.37
C SER A 36 -22.21 -7.57 8.53
N LEU A 37 -21.32 -8.50 8.89
CA LEU A 37 -21.25 -9.84 8.28
C LEU A 37 -22.55 -10.63 8.45
N PHE A 38 -23.18 -10.58 9.64
CA PHE A 38 -24.48 -11.21 9.87
C PHE A 38 -25.60 -10.59 9.03
N SER A 39 -25.53 -9.27 8.78
CA SER A 39 -26.49 -8.53 7.95
C SER A 39 -26.30 -8.71 6.43
N LEU A 40 -25.17 -9.28 5.97
CA LEU A 40 -24.95 -9.65 4.56
C LEU A 40 -25.66 -10.95 4.15
N SER A 41 -26.22 -11.70 5.11
CA SER A 41 -26.92 -12.98 4.85
C SER A 41 -28.05 -12.89 3.78
N PRO A 42 -28.86 -11.82 3.68
CA PRO A 42 -29.87 -11.70 2.63
C PRO A 42 -29.30 -11.39 1.23
N ALA A 43 -28.08 -10.84 1.14
CA ALA A 43 -27.42 -10.44 -0.10
C ALA A 43 -26.73 -11.61 -0.85
N LEU A 44 -26.60 -12.77 -0.20
CA LEU A 44 -26.04 -14.01 -0.75
C LEU A 44 -27.01 -14.80 -1.67
N SER A 45 -28.24 -14.30 -1.82
CA SER A 45 -29.33 -14.97 -2.54
C SER A 45 -29.12 -15.10 -4.06
N GLY A 46 -28.10 -14.45 -4.63
CA GLY A 46 -27.75 -14.52 -6.07
C GLY A 46 -26.49 -15.32 -6.43
N LEU A 47 -25.79 -15.93 -5.47
CA LEU A 47 -24.54 -16.68 -5.71
C LEU A 47 -24.82 -18.16 -6.04
N ASP A 48 -24.07 -18.71 -7.00
CA ASP A 48 -24.09 -20.14 -7.35
C ASP A 48 -23.74 -21.02 -6.13
N CYS A 49 -24.26 -22.25 -6.09
CA CYS A 49 -24.16 -23.14 -4.92
C CYS A 49 -22.71 -23.40 -4.48
N SER A 50 -21.75 -23.44 -5.42
CA SER A 50 -20.33 -23.60 -5.14
C SER A 50 -19.70 -22.35 -4.51
N GLN A 51 -20.14 -21.16 -4.92
CA GLN A 51 -19.68 -19.89 -4.33
C GLN A 51 -20.30 -19.68 -2.95
N ARG A 52 -21.55 -20.07 -2.73
CA ARG A 52 -22.16 -20.05 -1.39
C ARG A 52 -21.41 -20.95 -0.41
N GLN A 53 -21.07 -22.17 -0.81
CA GLN A 53 -20.31 -23.09 0.02
C GLN A 53 -18.94 -22.50 0.42
N GLY A 54 -18.25 -21.86 -0.53
CA GLY A 54 -16.98 -21.18 -0.26
C GLY A 54 -17.11 -19.95 0.64
N VAL A 55 -18.20 -19.19 0.53
CA VAL A 55 -18.48 -18.04 1.42
C VAL A 55 -18.81 -18.51 2.84
N GLU A 56 -19.55 -19.60 2.99
CA GLU A 56 -19.89 -20.17 4.30
C GLU A 56 -18.64 -20.72 5.02
N GLU A 57 -17.74 -21.38 4.27
CA GLU A 57 -16.43 -21.78 4.76
C GLU A 57 -15.59 -20.56 5.20
N LEU A 58 -15.60 -19.48 4.42
CA LEU A 58 -14.89 -18.24 4.74
C LEU A 58 -15.42 -17.56 6.00
N ILE A 59 -16.75 -17.56 6.20
CA ILE A 59 -17.40 -17.00 7.39
C ILE A 59 -17.07 -17.84 8.64
N SER A 60 -16.96 -19.16 8.49
CA SER A 60 -16.64 -20.08 9.59
C SER A 60 -15.15 -20.17 9.91
N ALA A 61 -14.28 -19.71 9.00
CA ALA A 61 -12.85 -19.81 9.16
C ALA A 61 -12.34 -18.88 10.27
N VAL A 62 -11.36 -19.34 11.05
CA VAL A 62 -10.72 -18.54 12.08
C VAL A 62 -9.68 -17.63 11.42
N PRO A 63 -9.88 -16.30 11.38
CA PRO A 63 -9.00 -15.42 10.61
C PRO A 63 -7.53 -15.54 11.02
N CYS A 64 -7.26 -15.65 12.33
CA CYS A 64 -5.90 -15.71 12.87
C CYS A 64 -5.06 -16.93 12.44
N ARG A 65 -5.66 -17.92 11.76
CA ARG A 65 -4.96 -19.13 11.31
C ARG A 65 -4.35 -19.00 9.91
N PHE A 66 -4.66 -17.92 9.20
CA PHE A 66 -4.16 -17.69 7.85
C PHE A 66 -2.83 -16.94 7.85
N ASP A 67 -2.04 -17.16 6.81
CA ASP A 67 -0.86 -16.34 6.54
C ASP A 67 -1.28 -14.99 5.97
N HIS A 68 -1.48 -14.02 6.86
CA HIS A 68 -1.87 -12.66 6.47
C HIS A 68 -0.78 -11.90 5.72
N ALA A 69 0.49 -12.30 5.84
CA ALA A 69 1.57 -11.71 5.04
C ALA A 69 1.45 -12.13 3.57
N ALA A 70 1.03 -13.36 3.29
CA ALA A 70 0.73 -13.83 1.94
C ALA A 70 -0.61 -13.32 1.39
N LEU A 71 -1.64 -13.18 2.23
CA LEU A 71 -2.96 -12.70 1.81
C LEU A 71 -3.01 -11.20 1.53
N PHE A 72 -2.26 -10.40 2.29
CA PHE A 72 -2.35 -8.94 2.20
C PHE A 72 -2.00 -8.39 0.81
N PRO A 73 -0.92 -8.83 0.11
CA PRO A 73 -0.64 -8.39 -1.24
C PRO A 73 -1.80 -8.61 -2.20
N PHE A 74 -2.52 -9.72 -2.08
CA PHE A 74 -3.71 -9.97 -2.90
C PHE A 74 -4.83 -8.96 -2.58
N LEU A 75 -5.13 -8.74 -1.31
CA LEU A 75 -6.13 -7.75 -0.88
C LEU A 75 -5.78 -6.34 -1.38
N GLN A 76 -4.52 -5.94 -1.22
CA GLN A 76 -4.01 -4.64 -1.66
C GLN A 76 -4.09 -4.50 -3.19
N LYS A 77 -3.67 -5.52 -3.94
CA LYS A 77 -3.74 -5.55 -5.41
C LYS A 77 -5.17 -5.42 -5.91
N GLN A 78 -6.11 -6.15 -5.31
CA GLN A 78 -7.54 -6.06 -5.65
C GLN A 78 -8.11 -4.67 -5.35
N THR A 79 -7.73 -4.08 -4.22
CA THR A 79 -8.13 -2.72 -3.85
C THR A 79 -7.58 -1.69 -4.84
N LEU A 80 -6.32 -1.86 -5.25
CA LEU A 80 -5.68 -1.00 -6.25
C LEU A 80 -6.32 -1.16 -7.61
N GLN A 81 -6.57 -2.40 -8.06
CA GLN A 81 -7.29 -2.69 -9.31
C GLN A 81 -8.65 -1.99 -9.35
N HIS A 82 -9.43 -2.11 -8.28
CA HIS A 82 -10.71 -1.40 -8.19
C HIS A 82 -10.54 0.12 -8.33
N ARG A 83 -9.50 0.70 -7.72
CA ARG A 83 -9.21 2.13 -7.84
C ARG A 83 -8.74 2.54 -9.21
N MET A 84 -7.85 1.78 -9.83
CA MET A 84 -7.29 2.09 -11.15
C MET A 84 -8.35 1.98 -12.26
N ASN A 85 -9.41 1.21 -12.02
CA ASN A 85 -10.58 1.11 -12.91
C ASN A 85 -11.56 2.28 -12.73
N ASP A 86 -11.44 3.08 -11.68
CA ASP A 86 -12.21 4.32 -11.52
C ASP A 86 -11.65 5.40 -12.45
N SER A 87 -12.52 6.27 -12.97
CA SER A 87 -12.19 7.18 -14.07
C SER A 87 -11.09 8.18 -13.68
N PHE A 88 -9.86 7.94 -14.15
CA PHE A 88 -8.63 8.78 -14.22
C PHE A 88 -8.23 9.66 -13.01
N SER A 89 -8.94 9.61 -11.88
CA SER A 89 -8.79 10.56 -10.78
C SER A 89 -7.86 10.09 -9.69
N CYS A 90 -7.63 8.78 -9.56
CA CYS A 90 -6.88 8.24 -8.44
C CYS A 90 -5.36 8.21 -8.66
N LEU A 91 -4.87 8.01 -9.89
CA LEU A 91 -3.42 7.91 -10.21
C LEU A 91 -2.66 6.93 -9.31
N GLY A 92 -3.33 5.87 -8.84
CA GLY A 92 -2.81 4.90 -7.87
C GLY A 92 -3.15 5.21 -6.42
N TRP A 93 -3.55 6.43 -6.06
CA TRP A 93 -3.88 6.78 -4.67
C TRP A 93 -5.15 6.07 -4.17
N PHE A 94 -4.99 5.35 -3.06
CA PHE A 94 -6.11 4.88 -2.26
C PHE A 94 -6.90 6.06 -1.67
N SER A 95 -8.21 5.87 -1.51
CA SER A 95 -9.02 6.83 -0.75
C SER A 95 -8.67 6.77 0.74
N PRO A 96 -8.96 7.83 1.53
CA PRO A 96 -8.71 7.82 2.97
C PRO A 96 -9.36 6.63 3.70
N GLY A 97 -10.55 6.21 3.26
CA GLY A 97 -11.24 5.04 3.81
C GLY A 97 -10.55 3.71 3.47
N GLN A 98 -9.99 3.58 2.26
CA GLN A 98 -9.23 2.38 1.88
C GLN A 98 -7.92 2.28 2.64
N VAL A 99 -7.18 3.39 2.79
CA VAL A 99 -5.95 3.44 3.59
C VAL A 99 -6.26 3.01 5.02
N PHE A 100 -7.30 3.57 5.63
CA PHE A 100 -7.72 3.21 6.98
C PHE A 100 -7.99 1.71 7.14
N VAL A 101 -8.77 1.10 6.23
CA VAL A 101 -9.10 -0.33 6.29
C VAL A 101 -7.85 -1.21 6.12
N LEU A 102 -6.97 -0.87 5.18
CA LEU A 102 -5.73 -1.62 4.95
C LEU A 102 -4.78 -1.50 6.16
N ASP A 103 -4.65 -0.32 6.75
CA ASP A 103 -3.81 -0.10 7.93
C ASP A 103 -4.34 -0.83 9.16
N GLU A 104 -5.66 -0.79 9.40
CA GLU A 104 -6.29 -1.55 10.48
C GLU A 104 -6.09 -3.07 10.32
N TYR A 105 -6.22 -3.60 9.10
CA TYR A 105 -5.93 -5.01 8.83
C TYR A 105 -4.49 -5.36 9.20
N CYS A 106 -3.52 -4.54 8.78
CA CYS A 106 -2.12 -4.80 9.04
C CYS A 106 -1.76 -4.68 10.52
N ALA A 107 -2.33 -3.71 11.23
CA ALA A 107 -2.17 -3.56 12.67
C ALA A 107 -2.74 -4.77 13.42
N ARG A 108 -3.88 -5.30 12.96
CA ARG A 108 -4.55 -6.45 13.58
C ARG A 108 -3.81 -7.76 13.38
N TYR A 109 -3.23 -7.98 12.20
CA TYR A 109 -2.62 -9.26 11.81
C TYR A 109 -1.09 -9.23 11.69
N GLY A 110 -0.44 -8.12 12.06
CA GLY A 110 1.01 -8.02 12.12
C GLY A 110 1.71 -8.00 10.76
N VAL A 111 1.07 -7.45 9.72
CA VAL A 111 1.68 -7.34 8.38
C VAL A 111 2.71 -6.21 8.37
N ARG A 112 3.97 -6.54 8.09
CA ARG A 112 5.10 -5.60 8.15
C ARG A 112 4.98 -4.50 7.10
N GLY A 113 5.28 -3.25 7.48
CA GLY A 113 5.20 -2.09 6.59
C GLY A 113 6.02 -2.21 5.31
N CYS A 114 7.27 -2.69 5.40
CA CYS A 114 8.15 -2.81 4.23
C CYS A 114 7.56 -3.74 3.17
N HIS A 115 7.11 -4.95 3.55
CA HIS A 115 6.37 -5.88 2.69
C HIS A 115 5.20 -5.23 1.94
N ARG A 116 4.40 -4.40 2.63
CA ARG A 116 3.25 -3.69 2.02
C ARG A 116 3.69 -2.72 0.94
N HIS A 117 4.75 -1.97 1.19
CA HIS A 117 5.24 -0.98 0.23
C HIS A 117 5.99 -1.64 -0.93
N LEU A 118 6.70 -2.76 -0.72
CA LEU A 118 7.33 -3.52 -1.79
C LEU A 118 6.28 -4.11 -2.74
N SER A 119 5.26 -4.78 -2.20
CA SER A 119 4.15 -5.33 -2.98
C SER A 119 3.43 -4.21 -3.76
N TYR A 120 3.18 -3.08 -3.10
CA TYR A 120 2.53 -1.94 -3.74
C TYR A 120 3.37 -1.31 -4.86
N LEU A 121 4.69 -1.16 -4.67
CA LEU A 121 5.60 -0.66 -5.69
C LEU A 121 5.59 -1.57 -6.93
N GLN A 122 5.62 -2.89 -6.72
CA GLN A 122 5.55 -3.85 -7.82
C GLN A 122 4.28 -3.66 -8.66
N ASP A 123 3.12 -3.56 -8.00
CA ASP A 123 1.85 -3.34 -8.69
C ASP A 123 1.80 -1.98 -9.41
N LEU A 124 2.25 -0.89 -8.76
CA LEU A 124 2.28 0.44 -9.37
C LEU A 124 3.20 0.49 -10.59
N MET A 125 4.35 -0.19 -10.54
CA MET A 125 5.27 -0.31 -11.66
C MET A 125 4.68 -1.15 -12.80
N GLU A 126 3.90 -2.19 -12.50
CA GLU A 126 3.16 -2.97 -13.50
C GLU A 126 2.17 -2.07 -14.27
N TYR A 127 1.41 -1.23 -13.57
CA TYR A 127 0.54 -0.23 -14.22
C TYR A 127 1.32 0.77 -15.06
N SER A 128 2.40 1.32 -14.51
CA SER A 128 3.21 2.31 -15.22
C SER A 128 3.88 1.71 -16.47
N GLY A 129 4.34 0.46 -16.42
CA GLY A 129 4.88 -0.26 -17.57
C GLY A 129 3.84 -0.53 -18.67
N ASN A 130 2.56 -0.68 -18.28
CA ASN A 130 1.43 -0.82 -19.21
C ASN A 130 0.90 0.54 -19.74
N ASN A 131 1.68 1.61 -19.60
CA ASN A 131 1.32 2.98 -19.98
C ASN A 131 0.08 3.55 -19.25
N VAL A 132 -0.28 2.99 -18.10
CA VAL A 132 -1.31 3.58 -17.23
C VAL A 132 -0.66 4.67 -16.38
N LEU A 133 -1.32 5.82 -16.29
CA LEU A 133 -0.79 6.97 -15.56
C LEU A 133 -0.83 6.70 -14.05
N VAL A 134 0.34 6.70 -13.42
CA VAL A 134 0.55 6.60 -11.98
C VAL A 134 1.23 7.87 -11.49
N ASP A 135 0.85 8.37 -10.32
CA ASP A 135 1.48 9.56 -9.74
C ASP A 135 2.95 9.27 -9.36
N PRO A 136 3.94 9.98 -9.92
CA PRO A 136 5.35 9.78 -9.58
C PRO A 136 5.64 10.06 -8.10
N THR A 137 4.87 10.93 -7.45
CA THR A 137 4.99 11.23 -6.01
C THR A 137 4.68 10.00 -5.16
N LEU A 138 3.72 9.18 -5.59
CA LEU A 138 3.33 7.96 -4.90
C LEU A 138 4.43 6.89 -4.98
N LEU A 139 5.00 6.70 -6.18
CA LEU A 139 6.18 5.85 -6.37
C LEU A 139 7.35 6.33 -5.50
N HIS A 140 7.57 7.64 -5.45
CA HIS A 140 8.64 8.25 -4.64
C HIS A 140 8.48 8.00 -3.15
N TYR A 141 7.26 8.21 -2.64
CA TYR A 141 6.94 7.98 -1.24
C TYR A 141 7.15 6.51 -0.85
N SER A 142 6.60 5.58 -1.64
CA SER A 142 6.71 4.15 -1.34
C SER A 142 8.16 3.65 -1.44
N TYR A 143 8.92 4.11 -2.45
CA TYR A 143 10.33 3.76 -2.58
C TYR A 143 11.16 4.29 -1.40
N ALA A 144 10.97 5.56 -1.03
CA ALA A 144 11.69 6.15 0.11
C ALA A 144 11.37 5.43 1.43
N PHE A 145 10.11 5.01 1.62
CA PHE A 145 9.71 4.20 2.77
C PHE A 145 10.50 2.88 2.82
N CYS A 146 10.52 2.11 1.73
CA CYS A 146 11.30 0.86 1.65
C CYS A 146 12.80 1.09 1.88
N ALA A 147 13.39 2.04 1.17
CA ALA A 147 14.81 2.36 1.27
C ALA A 147 15.22 2.75 2.70
N SER A 148 14.41 3.54 3.40
CA SER A 148 14.67 3.91 4.80
C SER A 148 14.58 2.74 5.79
N HIS A 149 13.79 1.71 5.48
CA HIS A 149 13.68 0.52 6.33
C HIS A 149 14.82 -0.48 6.05
N ILE A 150 15.27 -0.57 4.80
CA ILE A 150 16.33 -1.49 4.37
C ILE A 150 17.72 -0.93 4.71
N HIS A 151 17.96 0.34 4.39
CA HIS A 151 19.25 1.00 4.59
C HIS A 151 19.32 1.80 5.90
N GLY A 152 18.23 1.86 6.66
CA GLY A 152 18.18 2.62 7.90
C GLY A 152 19.12 2.06 8.96
N ASN A 153 20.17 2.81 9.31
CA ASN A 153 21.00 2.53 10.47
C ASN A 153 20.19 2.76 11.75
N ARG A 154 19.49 1.73 12.25
CA ARG A 154 18.96 1.76 13.61
C ARG A 154 20.13 1.58 14.60
N PRO A 155 20.30 2.47 15.60
CA PRO A 155 21.33 2.33 16.61
C PRO A 155 21.19 1.05 17.45
N ASP A 156 19.99 0.44 17.44
CA ASP A 156 19.66 -0.77 18.20
C ASP A 156 19.94 -2.09 17.43
N GLY A 157 20.46 -2.02 16.20
CA GLY A 157 20.97 -3.18 15.44
C GLY A 157 19.93 -4.21 14.95
N MET A 158 18.67 -4.16 15.40
CA MET A 158 17.62 -5.03 14.87
C MET A 158 16.93 -4.42 13.65
N GLY A 159 17.44 -4.78 12.47
CA GLY A 159 16.66 -4.70 11.24
C GLY A 159 15.40 -5.54 11.37
N THR A 160 14.24 -4.95 11.16
CA THR A 160 12.94 -5.66 11.13
C THR A 160 12.60 -6.17 9.73
N VAL A 161 13.52 -5.95 8.77
CA VAL A 161 13.41 -6.33 7.36
C VAL A 161 14.02 -7.70 7.17
N THR A 162 13.33 -8.57 6.44
CA THR A 162 13.83 -9.92 6.14
C THR A 162 14.76 -9.92 4.93
N GLU A 163 15.56 -10.97 4.77
CA GLU A 163 16.44 -11.10 3.59
C GLU A 163 15.62 -11.15 2.29
N GLU A 164 14.45 -11.80 2.30
CA GLU A 164 13.55 -11.84 1.15
C GLU A 164 13.05 -10.44 0.76
N GLU A 165 12.74 -9.58 1.74
CA GLU A 165 12.33 -8.20 1.48
C GLU A 165 13.49 -7.36 0.90
N ARG A 166 14.72 -7.64 1.32
CA ARG A 166 15.92 -6.98 0.78
C ARG A 166 16.18 -7.39 -0.67
N GLU A 167 16.10 -8.69 -0.97
CA GLU A 167 16.23 -9.19 -2.35
C GLU A 167 15.14 -8.63 -3.26
N GLN A 168 13.89 -8.63 -2.80
CA GLN A 168 12.77 -8.04 -3.53
C GLN A 168 12.97 -6.55 -3.80
N PHE A 169 13.53 -5.81 -2.85
CA PHE A 169 13.81 -4.40 -3.03
C PHE A 169 14.87 -4.16 -4.11
N GLU A 170 15.95 -4.93 -4.14
CA GLU A 170 16.98 -4.79 -5.18
C GLU A 170 16.43 -5.11 -6.58
N ASP A 171 15.55 -6.13 -6.72
CA ASP A 171 14.84 -6.40 -7.98
C ASP A 171 13.95 -5.21 -8.39
N ILE A 172 13.12 -4.73 -7.45
CA ILE A 172 12.24 -3.56 -7.67
C ILE A 172 13.07 -2.35 -8.08
N ARG A 173 14.20 -2.11 -7.40
CA ARG A 173 15.10 -0.98 -7.67
C ARG A 173 15.63 -1.04 -9.10
N GLY A 174 16.16 -2.18 -9.55
CA GLY A 174 16.69 -2.34 -10.90
C GLY A 174 15.60 -2.14 -11.98
N ARG A 175 14.41 -2.70 -11.75
CA ARG A 175 13.26 -2.53 -12.65
C ARG A 175 12.74 -1.10 -12.68
N LEU A 176 12.70 -0.43 -11.52
CA LEU A 176 12.26 0.95 -11.39
C LEU A 176 13.23 1.90 -12.09
N LEU A 177 14.54 1.66 -11.99
CA LEU A 177 15.56 2.42 -12.71
C LEU A 177 15.31 2.37 -14.22
N SER A 178 15.13 1.18 -14.78
CA SER A 178 14.84 1.02 -16.21
C SER A 178 13.54 1.73 -16.63
N LEU A 179 12.50 1.66 -15.80
CA LEU A 179 11.22 2.33 -16.06
C LEU A 179 11.38 3.85 -16.07
N LEU A 180 12.09 4.41 -15.09
CA LEU A 180 12.32 5.85 -14.97
C LEU A 180 13.20 6.37 -16.11
N ASP A 181 14.27 5.65 -16.47
CA ASP A 181 15.13 5.99 -17.61
C ASP A 181 14.31 6.07 -18.91
N ASN A 182 13.43 5.09 -19.15
CA ASN A 182 12.53 5.11 -20.30
C ASN A 182 11.60 6.33 -20.30
N GLN A 183 11.05 6.70 -19.14
CA GLN A 183 10.19 7.88 -18.99
C GLN A 183 10.96 9.20 -19.23
N ILE A 184 12.23 9.27 -18.80
CA ILE A 184 13.08 10.45 -19.00
C ILE A 184 13.52 10.58 -20.46
N ILE A 185 13.92 9.48 -21.12
CA ILE A 185 14.29 9.49 -22.54
C ILE A 185 13.09 9.97 -23.38
N HIS A 186 11.88 9.56 -23.02
CA HIS A 186 10.64 9.93 -23.71
C HIS A 186 9.85 11.05 -23.01
N PHE A 187 10.54 11.96 -22.30
CA PHE A 187 9.88 12.96 -21.45
C PHE A 187 8.81 13.80 -22.16
N ARG A 188 8.95 14.05 -23.47
CA ARG A 188 7.95 14.79 -24.27
C ARG A 188 6.62 14.06 -24.40
N TYR A 189 6.65 12.72 -24.42
CA TYR A 189 5.48 11.86 -24.52
C TYR A 189 4.94 11.50 -23.13
N CYS A 190 5.84 11.24 -22.17
CA CYS A 190 5.45 10.88 -20.80
C CYS A 190 4.99 12.07 -19.96
N PHE A 191 5.46 13.29 -20.26
CA PHE A 191 5.12 14.52 -19.54
C PHE A 191 4.75 15.65 -20.51
N PRO A 192 3.63 15.55 -21.25
CA PRO A 192 3.21 16.58 -22.17
C PRO A 192 2.97 17.90 -21.41
N PHE A 193 3.72 18.94 -21.78
CA PHE A 193 3.68 20.28 -21.15
C PHE A 193 3.92 20.29 -19.63
N GLY A 194 4.63 19.28 -19.09
CA GLY A 194 4.89 19.18 -17.66
C GLY A 194 3.65 18.88 -16.82
N ARG A 195 2.61 18.30 -17.42
CA ARG A 195 1.40 17.86 -16.71
C ARG A 195 1.49 16.37 -16.33
N PRO A 196 1.07 15.98 -15.11
CA PRO A 196 0.62 16.84 -14.02
C PRO A 196 1.77 17.70 -13.44
N ASP A 197 1.41 18.86 -12.88
CA ASP A 197 2.38 19.90 -12.51
C ASP A 197 3.42 19.37 -11.52
N GLY A 198 4.70 19.49 -11.85
CA GLY A 198 5.81 18.95 -11.04
C GLY A 198 6.10 17.44 -11.19
N ALA A 199 5.38 16.71 -12.04
CA ALA A 199 5.59 15.27 -12.25
C ALA A 199 7.02 14.94 -12.73
N LEU A 200 7.53 15.65 -13.75
CA LEU A 200 8.90 15.45 -14.24
C LEU A 200 9.94 15.69 -13.14
N LYS A 201 9.72 16.70 -12.29
CA LYS A 201 10.61 16.99 -11.16
C LYS A 201 10.57 15.87 -10.11
N ALA A 202 9.39 15.33 -9.82
CA ALA A 202 9.24 14.19 -8.93
C ALA A 202 9.91 12.92 -9.49
N THR A 203 9.75 12.65 -10.79
CA THR A 203 10.42 11.54 -11.50
C THR A 203 11.94 11.67 -11.44
N LEU A 204 12.50 12.85 -11.70
CA LEU A 204 13.94 13.10 -11.59
C LEU A 204 14.43 12.93 -10.14
N SER A 205 13.69 13.47 -9.16
CA SER A 205 14.04 13.31 -7.75
C SER A 205 13.98 11.84 -7.27
N LEU A 206 13.09 11.04 -7.85
CA LEU A 206 13.05 9.60 -7.61
C LEU A 206 14.25 8.90 -8.28
N LEU A 207 14.54 9.22 -9.54
CA LEU A 207 15.69 8.65 -10.27
C LEU A 207 17.01 8.89 -9.52
N GLU A 208 17.26 10.12 -9.06
CA GLU A 208 18.44 10.44 -8.26
C GLU A 208 18.54 9.56 -7.01
N ARG A 209 17.43 9.34 -6.29
CA ARG A 209 17.42 8.45 -5.11
C ARG A 209 17.62 6.98 -5.45
N VAL A 210 17.10 6.51 -6.58
CA VAL A 210 17.27 5.12 -7.03
C VAL A 210 18.73 4.87 -7.43
N CYS A 211 19.41 5.84 -8.03
CA CYS A 211 20.82 5.75 -8.38
C CYS A 211 21.76 5.87 -7.16
N CYS A 212 21.41 6.69 -6.16
CA CYS A 212 22.26 6.95 -5.00
C CYS A 212 22.04 6.03 -3.79
N ALA A 213 20.99 5.19 -3.81
CA ALA A 213 20.77 4.14 -2.81
C ALA A 213 21.76 2.97 -2.97
#